data_AF-A0A4Q1CF97-F1
#
_entry.id   AF-A0A4Q1CF97-F1
#
_cell.length_a   1.000
_cell.length_b   1.000
_cell.length_c   1.000
_cell.angle_alpha   90.00
_cell.angle_beta   90.00
_cell.angle_gamma   90.00
#
_symmetry.space_group_name_H-M   'P 1'
#
loop_
_entity.id
_entity.type
_entity.pdbx_description
1 polymer ?
#
loop_
_entity_poly.entity_id
_entity_poly.type
_entity_poly.pdbx_seq_one_letter_code
_entity_poly.pdbx_strand_id
1 'polypeptide(L)'
;MKKLLALFLSISFSFTLSAQKNEPDFIEVTVIDSVQVEPETFTFTLFFSPIETVIEDEYKYEENPAIKYVYSLLKEMKLDTVVNDIAFNNMNRGHRQISVLFKSLTDLKEFSKKIRAIQNIQSFLVNTYSSKMKEAANKLYDKLLLKAKEDALLVSSKSQRELDRVIQITIKEAEGTGGWTAYPPLSMLRDADAEPTNPKVIVSKQITVRYSLK
;
A
#
# COMPACT_ATOMS: atom_id res chain seq x y z
N MET A 1 -59.68 38.63 16.22
CA MET A 1 -58.22 38.65 16.02
C MET A 1 -57.71 37.36 15.36
N LYS A 2 -58.04 37.07 14.09
CA LYS A 2 -57.56 35.86 13.39
C LYS A 2 -57.13 36.07 11.93
N LYS A 3 -57.15 37.31 11.42
CA LYS A 3 -56.81 37.62 10.02
C LYS A 3 -55.42 38.26 9.84
N LEU A 4 -54.70 38.57 10.91
CA LEU A 4 -53.39 39.23 10.83
C LEU A 4 -52.20 38.26 10.74
N LEU A 5 -52.38 36.99 11.14
CA LEU A 5 -51.28 36.03 11.19
C LEU A 5 -50.91 35.44 9.81
N ALA A 6 -51.86 35.43 8.87
CA ALA A 6 -51.63 34.89 7.53
C ALA A 6 -50.81 35.84 6.63
N LEU A 7 -50.79 37.14 6.94
CA LEU A 7 -50.05 38.14 6.16
C LEU A 7 -48.56 38.23 6.55
N PHE A 8 -48.20 37.80 7.75
CA PHE A 8 -46.80 37.72 8.19
C PHE A 8 -46.09 36.42 7.77
N LEU A 9 -46.84 35.37 7.39
CA LEU A 9 -46.24 34.13 6.89
C LEU A 9 -45.91 34.18 5.38
N SER A 10 -46.48 35.13 4.63
CA SER A 10 -46.29 35.22 3.17
C SER A 10 -45.13 36.13 2.73
N ILE A 11 -44.49 36.85 3.66
CA ILE A 11 -43.37 37.76 3.33
C ILE A 11 -42.00 37.08 3.55
N SER A 12 -41.95 35.93 4.23
CA SER A 12 -40.70 35.29 4.65
C SER A 12 -40.10 34.29 3.65
N PHE A 13 -40.77 34.00 2.53
CA PHE A 13 -40.36 32.92 1.62
C PHE A 13 -40.01 33.38 0.19
N SER A 14 -39.70 34.67 -0.01
CA SER A 14 -39.25 35.19 -1.31
C SER A 14 -37.75 35.55 -1.37
N PHE A 15 -36.97 35.27 -0.31
CA PHE A 15 -35.56 35.70 -0.23
C PHE A 15 -34.51 34.57 -0.11
N THR A 16 -34.90 33.30 -0.11
CA THR A 16 -33.93 32.18 0.00
C THR A 16 -33.48 31.58 -1.34
N LEU A 17 -33.97 32.08 -2.49
CA LEU A 17 -33.47 31.66 -3.81
C LEU A 17 -32.18 32.38 -4.25
N SER A 18 -31.71 33.39 -3.51
CA SER A 18 -30.51 34.17 -3.89
C SER A 18 -29.20 33.72 -3.23
N ALA A 19 -29.22 32.61 -2.48
CA ALA A 19 -28.02 32.05 -1.84
C ALA A 19 -27.67 30.63 -2.31
N GLN A 20 -28.31 30.16 -3.39
CA GLN A 20 -27.78 29.01 -4.13
C GLN A 20 -26.63 29.56 -4.97
N LYS A 21 -25.42 29.53 -4.39
CA LYS A 21 -24.17 29.82 -5.09
C LYS A 21 -24.24 28.99 -6.38
N ASN A 22 -24.40 29.64 -7.53
CA ASN A 22 -24.35 28.99 -8.84
C ASN A 22 -22.96 28.35 -8.96
N GLU A 23 -22.83 27.10 -8.51
CA GLU A 23 -21.64 26.33 -8.81
C GLU A 23 -21.64 26.16 -10.33
N PRO A 24 -20.56 26.56 -11.02
CA PRO A 24 -20.50 26.46 -12.47
C PRO A 24 -20.70 25.00 -12.87
N ASP A 25 -21.55 24.74 -13.87
CA ASP A 25 -21.78 23.39 -14.37
C ASP A 25 -20.45 22.72 -14.73
N PHE A 26 -20.24 21.50 -14.22
CA PHE A 26 -19.00 20.77 -14.39
C PHE A 26 -19.24 19.29 -14.69
N ILE A 27 -18.27 18.68 -15.37
CA ILE A 27 -18.14 17.22 -15.46
C ILE A 27 -17.04 16.80 -14.49
N GLU A 28 -17.34 15.87 -13.60
CA GLU A 28 -16.36 15.21 -12.76
C GLU A 28 -16.14 13.78 -13.28
N VAL A 29 -14.87 13.45 -13.54
CA VAL A 29 -14.47 12.11 -13.95
C VAL A 29 -13.46 11.57 -12.94
N THR A 30 -13.71 10.36 -12.45
CA THR A 30 -12.75 9.62 -11.62
C THR A 30 -12.22 8.42 -12.39
N VAL A 31 -10.90 8.35 -12.54
CA VAL A 31 -10.20 7.26 -13.20
C VAL A 31 -9.21 6.61 -12.25
N ILE A 32 -9.09 5.28 -12.36
CA ILE A 32 -8.14 4.46 -11.63
C ILE A 32 -7.40 3.54 -12.60
N ASP A 33 -6.11 3.34 -12.35
CA ASP A 33 -5.28 2.41 -13.10
C ASP A 33 -4.07 2.00 -12.26
N SER A 34 -3.43 0.90 -12.67
CA SER A 34 -2.26 0.35 -11.99
C SER A 34 -1.23 -0.16 -12.99
N VAL A 35 0.02 -0.22 -12.54
CA VAL A 35 1.14 -0.80 -13.29
C VAL A 35 1.94 -1.72 -12.38
N GLN A 36 2.42 -2.80 -12.97
CA GLN A 36 3.26 -3.78 -12.29
C GLN A 36 4.73 -3.41 -12.51
N VAL A 37 5.49 -3.44 -11.42
CA VAL A 37 6.92 -3.19 -11.40
C VAL A 37 7.61 -4.39 -10.74
N GLU A 38 8.75 -4.80 -11.29
CA GLU A 38 9.54 -5.86 -10.69
C GLU A 38 10.27 -5.34 -9.44
N PRO A 39 10.22 -6.08 -8.31
CA PRO A 39 10.97 -5.73 -7.11
C PRO A 39 12.46 -6.01 -7.29
N GLU A 40 13.28 -5.11 -6.75
CA GLU A 40 14.74 -5.21 -6.73
C GLU A 40 15.24 -5.74 -5.39
N THR A 41 14.51 -5.47 -4.31
CA THR A 41 14.86 -5.93 -2.97
C THR A 41 13.65 -6.41 -2.18
N PHE A 42 13.93 -7.29 -1.22
CA PHE A 42 12.97 -7.97 -0.38
C PHE A 42 13.44 -7.90 1.08
N THR A 43 12.62 -7.37 1.98
CA THR A 43 12.89 -7.37 3.41
C THR A 43 12.10 -8.51 4.05
N PHE A 44 12.83 -9.47 4.62
CA PHE A 44 12.28 -10.65 5.26
C PHE A 44 12.60 -10.60 6.75
N THR A 45 11.55 -10.72 7.58
CA THR A 45 11.67 -10.55 9.03
C THR A 45 11.37 -11.86 9.74
N LEU A 46 12.23 -12.17 10.70
CA LEU A 46 12.19 -13.33 11.57
C LEU A 46 11.83 -12.87 12.97
N PHE A 47 10.84 -13.51 13.58
CA PHE A 47 10.45 -13.37 14.97
C PHE A 47 10.82 -14.65 15.70
N PHE A 48 11.62 -14.51 16.74
CA PHE A 48 12.04 -15.61 17.59
C PHE A 48 11.23 -15.60 18.87
N SER A 49 10.54 -16.71 19.13
CA SER A 49 9.89 -16.94 20.41
C SER A 49 10.89 -17.53 21.41
N PRO A 50 10.81 -17.16 22.70
CA PRO A 50 11.61 -17.79 23.73
C PRO A 50 11.22 -19.27 23.86
N ILE A 51 12.20 -20.13 24.16
CA ILE A 51 11.95 -21.54 24.48
C ILE A 51 11.40 -21.56 25.91
N GLU A 52 10.31 -22.31 26.16
CA GLU A 52 9.56 -22.33 27.43
C GLU A 52 10.45 -22.60 28.67
N THR A 53 11.60 -23.25 28.50
CA THR A 53 12.55 -23.58 29.56
C THR A 53 13.52 -22.45 29.93
N VAL A 54 13.51 -21.30 29.25
CA VAL A 54 14.46 -20.18 29.46
C VAL A 54 13.77 -18.95 30.06
N ILE A 55 12.54 -19.09 30.57
CA ILE A 55 11.75 -17.97 31.13
C ILE A 55 12.29 -17.55 32.52
N GLU A 56 13.05 -18.40 33.21
CA GLU A 56 13.51 -18.12 34.58
C GLU A 56 14.79 -17.28 34.68
N ASP A 57 15.62 -17.22 33.62
CA ASP A 57 16.85 -16.42 33.63
C ASP A 57 16.78 -15.29 32.61
N GLU A 58 16.58 -14.07 33.10
CA GLU A 58 16.97 -12.88 32.35
C GLU A 58 18.43 -13.05 31.90
N TYR A 59 18.72 -12.79 30.61
CA TYR A 59 20.08 -12.61 30.05
C TYR A 59 20.83 -13.73 29.31
N LYS A 60 20.16 -14.68 28.61
CA LYS A 60 20.90 -15.49 27.60
C LYS A 60 20.24 -15.62 26.22
N TYR A 61 19.76 -14.51 25.66
CA TYR A 61 19.28 -14.44 24.26
C TYR A 61 20.38 -14.73 23.22
N GLU A 62 21.65 -14.49 23.55
CA GLU A 62 22.79 -14.81 22.67
C GLU A 62 23.00 -16.32 22.51
N GLU A 63 22.42 -17.14 23.39
CA GLU A 63 22.57 -18.60 23.37
C GLU A 63 21.46 -19.33 22.62
N ASN A 64 20.43 -18.63 22.12
CA ASN A 64 19.34 -19.28 21.39
C ASN A 64 19.89 -20.00 20.13
N PRO A 65 19.77 -21.34 20.03
CA PRO A 65 20.32 -22.10 18.93
C PRO A 65 19.69 -21.74 17.58
N ALA A 66 18.42 -21.30 17.58
CA ALA A 66 17.74 -20.85 16.36
C ALA A 66 18.34 -19.55 15.82
N ILE A 67 18.70 -18.61 16.71
CA ILE A 67 19.37 -17.35 16.33
C ILE A 67 20.79 -17.65 15.79
N LYS A 68 21.56 -18.50 16.49
CA LYS A 68 22.89 -18.92 16.03
C LYS A 68 22.84 -19.61 14.66
N TYR A 69 21.85 -20.48 14.46
CA TYR A 69 21.64 -21.14 13.19
C TYR A 69 21.33 -20.14 12.06
N VAL A 70 20.43 -19.19 12.30
CA VAL A 70 20.12 -18.13 11.32
C VAL A 70 21.37 -17.34 10.95
N TYR A 71 22.19 -16.92 11.91
CA TYR A 71 23.45 -16.23 11.62
C TYR A 71 24.44 -17.10 10.84
N SER A 72 24.54 -18.40 11.13
CA SER A 72 25.37 -19.32 10.34
C SER A 72 24.88 -19.47 8.90
N LEU A 73 23.56 -19.51 8.67
CA LEU A 73 22.98 -19.57 7.34
C LEU A 73 23.24 -18.29 6.54
N LEU A 74 23.07 -17.12 7.16
CA LEU A 74 23.37 -15.85 6.51
C LEU A 74 24.83 -15.80 6.06
N LYS A 75 25.76 -16.29 6.89
CA LYS A 75 27.18 -16.40 6.55
C LYS A 75 27.45 -17.41 5.43
N GLU A 76 26.82 -18.59 5.47
CA GLU A 76 26.93 -19.62 4.42
C GLU A 76 26.48 -19.10 3.06
N MET A 77 25.35 -18.37 3.05
CA MET A 77 24.77 -17.77 1.85
C MET A 77 25.46 -16.46 1.45
N LYS A 78 26.48 -16.02 2.19
CA LYS A 78 27.22 -14.76 1.96
C LYS A 78 26.29 -13.53 1.89
N LEU A 79 25.28 -13.52 2.77
CA LEU A 79 24.31 -12.45 2.90
C LEU A 79 24.74 -11.50 4.03
N ASP A 80 25.43 -10.42 3.67
CA ASP A 80 25.92 -9.41 4.64
C ASP A 80 24.85 -8.37 5.03
N THR A 81 23.57 -8.66 4.81
CA THR A 81 22.48 -7.68 4.75
C THR A 81 21.46 -7.82 5.88
N VAL A 82 21.94 -7.97 7.12
CA VAL A 82 21.09 -7.77 8.31
C VAL A 82 20.81 -6.27 8.42
N VAL A 83 19.54 -5.88 8.20
CA VAL A 83 19.12 -4.48 8.21
C VAL A 83 18.70 -4.04 9.60
N ASN A 84 18.22 -4.99 10.41
CA ASN A 84 17.80 -4.68 11.78
C ASN A 84 17.86 -5.92 12.67
N ASP A 85 18.27 -5.72 13.92
CA ASP A 85 18.24 -6.73 14.97
C ASP A 85 17.76 -6.06 16.26
N ILE A 86 16.49 -6.27 16.59
CA ILE A 86 15.83 -5.66 17.74
C ILE A 86 15.46 -6.74 18.74
N ALA A 87 15.93 -6.61 19.97
CA ALA A 87 15.40 -7.34 21.10
C ALA A 87 14.27 -6.53 21.76
N PHE A 88 13.06 -7.07 21.78
CA PHE A 88 11.94 -6.52 22.53
C PHE A 88 11.92 -7.17 23.91
N ASN A 89 12.14 -6.36 24.95
CA ASN A 89 12.00 -6.80 26.32
C ASN A 89 10.67 -6.26 26.88
N ASN A 90 9.56 -6.90 26.51
CA ASN A 90 8.27 -6.63 27.15
C ASN A 90 8.14 -7.56 28.35
N MET A 91 7.64 -6.99 29.45
CA MET A 91 7.65 -7.43 30.86
C MET A 91 7.41 -8.90 31.24
N ASN A 92 7.31 -9.88 30.33
CA ASN A 92 7.36 -11.33 30.63
C ASN A 92 7.64 -12.21 29.38
N ARG A 93 7.95 -11.66 28.21
CA ARG A 93 8.21 -12.43 26.97
C ARG A 93 9.22 -11.66 26.13
N GLY A 94 10.49 -12.02 26.22
CA GLY A 94 11.47 -11.42 25.33
C GLY A 94 11.35 -12.05 23.94
N HIS A 95 11.11 -11.19 22.97
CA HIS A 95 11.03 -11.55 21.56
C HIS A 95 12.20 -10.89 20.84
N ARG A 96 12.90 -11.62 19.98
CA ARG A 96 13.91 -11.02 19.09
C ARG A 96 13.34 -10.95 17.69
N GLN A 97 13.64 -9.85 17.01
CA GLN A 97 13.29 -9.63 15.62
C GLN A 97 14.57 -9.41 14.82
N ILE A 98 14.79 -10.22 13.78
CA ILE A 98 15.89 -10.03 12.83
C ILE A 98 15.29 -9.76 11.46
N SER A 99 15.66 -8.65 10.84
CA SER A 99 15.27 -8.31 9.47
C SER A 99 16.47 -8.44 8.53
N VAL A 100 16.28 -9.23 7.49
CA VAL A 100 17.29 -9.53 6.47
C VAL A 100 16.82 -8.99 5.13
N LEU A 101 17.71 -8.33 4.41
CA LEU A 101 17.45 -7.81 3.07
C LEU A 101 18.02 -8.74 2.01
N PHE A 102 17.19 -9.13 1.06
CA PHE A 102 17.56 -9.94 -0.09
C PHE A 102 17.48 -9.10 -1.36
N LYS A 103 18.46 -9.26 -2.26
CA LYS A 103 18.43 -8.70 -3.63
C LYS A 103 17.98 -9.73 -4.68
N SER A 104 17.82 -10.98 -4.25
CA SER A 104 17.50 -12.13 -5.10
C SER A 104 16.32 -12.87 -4.47
N LEU A 105 15.28 -13.08 -5.28
CA LEU A 105 14.13 -13.91 -4.88
C LEU A 105 14.55 -15.36 -4.64
N THR A 106 15.51 -15.86 -5.43
CA THR A 106 16.04 -17.22 -5.29
C THR A 106 16.67 -17.41 -3.93
N ASP A 107 17.52 -16.47 -3.51
CA ASP A 107 18.21 -16.51 -2.21
C ASP A 107 17.20 -16.39 -1.07
N LEU A 108 16.18 -15.53 -1.21
CA LEU A 108 15.07 -15.43 -0.25
C LEU A 108 14.34 -16.78 -0.13
N LYS A 109 14.00 -17.42 -1.25
CA LYS A 109 13.30 -18.70 -1.27
C LYS A 109 14.13 -19.80 -0.61
N GLU A 110 15.40 -19.93 -0.99
CA GLU A 110 16.31 -20.91 -0.40
C GLU A 110 16.44 -20.69 1.11
N PHE A 111 16.69 -19.45 1.53
CA PHE A 111 16.76 -19.10 2.94
C PHE A 111 15.48 -19.45 3.68
N SER A 112 14.32 -19.06 3.14
CA SER A 112 13.01 -19.36 3.72
C SER A 112 12.76 -20.87 3.88
N LYS A 113 13.21 -21.70 2.92
CA LYS A 113 13.10 -23.16 2.96
C LYS A 113 13.94 -23.74 4.09
N LYS A 114 15.18 -23.27 4.26
CA LYS A 114 16.09 -23.72 5.34
C LYS A 114 15.55 -23.37 6.73
N ILE A 115 14.93 -22.20 6.91
CA ILE A 115 14.43 -21.78 8.24
C ILE A 115 13.03 -22.29 8.59
N ARG A 116 12.19 -22.65 7.60
CA ARG A 116 10.78 -23.06 7.83
C ARG A 116 10.66 -24.29 8.72
N ALA A 117 11.68 -25.14 8.74
CA ALA A 117 11.71 -26.35 9.56
C ALA A 117 12.10 -26.10 11.03
N ILE A 118 12.52 -24.88 11.38
CA ILE A 118 13.02 -24.57 12.72
C ILE A 118 11.84 -24.19 13.61
N GLN A 119 11.68 -24.89 14.72
CA GLN A 119 10.69 -24.56 15.73
C GLN A 119 10.99 -23.19 16.36
N ASN A 120 9.95 -22.46 16.75
CA ASN A 120 10.02 -21.16 17.42
C ASN A 120 10.56 -19.98 16.57
N ILE A 121 10.63 -20.15 15.24
CA ILE A 121 10.80 -19.04 14.30
C ILE A 121 9.48 -18.80 13.56
N GLN A 122 8.96 -17.59 13.65
CA GLN A 122 7.94 -17.09 12.73
C GLN A 122 8.61 -16.17 11.72
N SER A 123 8.23 -16.27 10.44
CA SER A 123 8.86 -15.49 9.38
C SER A 123 7.84 -14.87 8.46
N PHE A 124 8.05 -13.60 8.09
CA PHE A 124 7.18 -12.87 7.19
C PHE A 124 8.01 -12.09 6.18
N LEU A 125 7.57 -12.08 4.91
CA LEU A 125 8.05 -11.05 4.00
C LEU A 125 7.34 -9.75 4.36
N VAL A 126 8.12 -8.77 4.77
CA VAL A 126 7.62 -7.51 5.29
C VAL A 126 7.51 -6.47 4.19
N ASN A 127 8.52 -6.36 3.34
CA ASN A 127 8.52 -5.32 2.31
C ASN A 127 9.18 -5.79 1.01
N THR A 128 8.76 -5.20 -0.10
CA THR A 128 9.42 -5.29 -1.40
C THR A 128 9.65 -3.88 -1.93
N TYR A 129 10.82 -3.63 -2.50
CA TYR A 129 11.17 -2.31 -2.99
C TYR A 129 11.68 -2.40 -4.43
N SER A 130 11.34 -1.38 -5.23
CA SER A 130 11.85 -1.17 -6.57
C SER A 130 12.16 0.31 -6.77
N SER A 131 13.36 0.63 -7.23
CA SER A 131 13.75 2.01 -7.57
C SER A 131 12.85 2.63 -8.65
N LYS A 132 12.23 1.79 -9.49
CA LYS A 132 11.34 2.18 -10.60
C LYS A 132 9.93 2.58 -10.18
N MET A 133 9.56 2.44 -8.91
CA MET A 133 8.21 2.79 -8.42
C MET A 133 7.84 4.25 -8.72
N LYS A 134 8.80 5.18 -8.55
CA LYS A 134 8.56 6.61 -8.78
C LYS A 134 8.33 6.91 -10.26
N GLU A 135 9.12 6.30 -11.14
CA GLU A 135 8.96 6.45 -12.59
C GLU A 135 7.61 5.89 -13.06
N ALA A 136 7.25 4.71 -12.56
CA ALA A 136 5.97 4.05 -12.82
C ALA A 136 4.78 4.90 -12.36
N ALA A 137 4.88 5.52 -11.18
CA ALA A 137 3.89 6.44 -10.63
C ALA A 137 3.67 7.67 -11.52
N ASN A 138 4.75 8.23 -12.09
CA ASN A 138 4.67 9.38 -13.00
C ASN A 138 4.01 8.99 -14.34
N LYS A 139 4.42 7.86 -14.93
CA LYS A 139 3.80 7.35 -16.15
C LYS A 139 2.30 7.08 -15.99
N LEU A 140 1.89 6.56 -14.83
CA LEU A 140 0.48 6.38 -14.49
C LEU A 140 -0.27 7.70 -14.41
N TYR A 141 0.34 8.75 -13.86
CA TYR A 141 -0.30 10.06 -13.76
C TYR A 141 -0.68 10.62 -15.14
N ASP A 142 0.26 10.64 -16.08
CA ASP A 142 0.02 11.15 -17.44
C ASP A 142 -1.05 10.32 -18.16
N LYS A 143 -0.99 9.00 -18.03
CA LYS A 143 -1.98 8.07 -18.59
C LYS A 143 -3.38 8.33 -18.04
N LEU A 144 -3.49 8.53 -16.73
CA LEU A 144 -4.78 8.79 -16.07
C LEU A 144 -5.36 10.15 -16.46
N LEU A 145 -4.54 11.19 -16.60
CA LEU A 145 -5.03 12.48 -17.09
C LEU A 145 -5.61 12.38 -18.50
N LEU A 146 -4.92 11.65 -19.40
CA LEU A 146 -5.42 11.43 -20.75
C LEU A 146 -6.75 10.68 -20.74
N LYS A 147 -6.84 9.58 -19.97
CA LYS A 147 -8.07 8.80 -19.81
C LYS A 147 -9.22 9.65 -19.25
N ALA A 148 -8.95 10.45 -18.22
CA ALA A 148 -9.95 11.34 -17.64
C ALA A 148 -10.48 12.37 -18.65
N LYS A 149 -9.61 12.87 -19.54
CA LYS A 149 -10.00 13.79 -20.61
C LYS A 149 -10.85 13.11 -21.67
N GLU A 150 -10.48 11.91 -22.10
CA GLU A 150 -11.25 11.11 -23.06
C GLU A 150 -12.65 10.80 -22.54
N ASP A 151 -12.75 10.34 -21.30
CA ASP A 151 -14.02 10.07 -20.62
C ASP A 151 -14.87 11.34 -20.50
N ALA A 152 -14.26 12.48 -20.16
CA ALA A 152 -14.98 13.74 -20.03
C ALA A 152 -15.49 14.26 -21.39
N LEU A 153 -14.70 14.14 -22.46
CA LEU A 153 -15.12 14.47 -23.82
C LEU A 153 -16.29 13.60 -24.30
N LEU A 154 -16.27 12.31 -23.96
CA LEU A 154 -17.38 11.40 -24.25
C LEU A 154 -18.67 11.80 -23.52
N VAL A 155 -18.55 12.25 -22.27
CA VAL A 155 -19.71 12.73 -21.49
C VAL A 155 -20.21 14.06 -22.06
N SER A 156 -19.32 14.99 -22.38
CA SER A 156 -19.70 16.32 -22.91
C SER A 156 -20.35 16.22 -24.28
N SER A 157 -19.87 15.33 -25.15
CA SER A 157 -20.50 15.10 -26.46
C SER A 157 -21.92 14.54 -26.32
N LYS A 158 -22.17 13.69 -25.32
CA LYS A 158 -23.51 13.15 -25.04
C LYS A 158 -24.46 14.18 -24.44
N SER A 159 -23.94 15.13 -23.65
CA SER A 159 -24.72 16.22 -23.09
C SER A 159 -24.85 17.43 -24.01
N GLN A 160 -24.27 17.39 -25.21
CA GLN A 160 -24.25 18.48 -26.19
C GLN A 160 -23.67 19.78 -25.62
N ARG A 161 -22.69 19.66 -24.73
CA ARG A 161 -21.99 20.80 -24.13
C ARG A 161 -20.50 20.73 -24.43
N GLU A 162 -19.87 21.89 -24.55
CA GLU A 162 -18.44 21.95 -24.82
C GLU A 162 -17.64 21.88 -23.52
N LEU A 163 -16.55 21.13 -23.57
CA LEU A 163 -15.63 20.98 -22.46
C LEU A 163 -14.63 22.13 -22.50
N ASP A 164 -14.55 22.93 -21.43
CA ASP A 164 -13.77 24.17 -21.44
C ASP A 164 -12.38 23.98 -20.81
N ARG A 165 -12.28 24.04 -19.48
CA ARG A 165 -11.00 23.95 -18.77
C ARG A 165 -11.10 23.05 -17.55
N VAL A 166 -9.96 22.54 -17.14
CA VAL A 166 -9.83 21.85 -15.85
C VAL A 166 -10.02 22.87 -14.72
N ILE A 167 -10.97 22.61 -13.84
CA ILE A 167 -11.21 23.40 -12.62
C ILE A 167 -10.39 22.84 -11.46
N GLN A 168 -10.35 21.50 -11.33
CA GLN A 168 -9.75 20.84 -10.18
C GLN A 168 -9.20 19.47 -10.57
N ILE A 169 -8.04 19.13 -10.02
CA ILE A 169 -7.47 17.78 -10.06
C ILE A 169 -7.28 17.34 -8.61
N THR A 170 -7.91 16.24 -8.24
CA THR A 170 -7.72 15.58 -6.95
C THR A 170 -7.00 14.27 -7.20
N ILE A 171 -5.81 14.15 -6.64
CA ILE A 171 -5.03 12.92 -6.68
C ILE A 171 -5.26 12.21 -5.37
N LYS A 172 -5.79 10.98 -5.45
CA LYS A 172 -5.74 10.06 -4.33
C LYS A 172 -4.68 9.02 -4.66
N GLU A 173 -3.75 8.83 -3.73
CA GLU A 173 -3.15 7.50 -3.66
C GLU A 173 -4.32 6.56 -3.42
N ALA A 174 -4.51 5.60 -4.32
CA ALA A 174 -5.66 4.72 -4.23
C ALA A 174 -5.54 3.94 -2.92
N GLU A 175 -6.29 4.40 -1.90
CA GLU A 175 -6.38 3.75 -0.60
C GLU A 175 -6.79 2.29 -0.85
N GLY A 176 -5.87 1.38 -0.54
CA GLY A 176 -6.01 -0.06 -0.84
C GLY A 176 -5.11 -0.63 -1.94
N THR A 177 -4.23 0.15 -2.58
CA THR A 177 -3.31 -0.37 -3.62
C THR A 177 -1.88 0.20 -3.57
N GLY A 178 -1.49 0.71 -2.40
CA GLY A 178 -0.10 1.10 -2.06
C GLY A 178 0.23 0.99 -0.56
N GLY A 179 -0.70 0.49 0.26
CA GLY A 179 -0.41 0.06 1.62
C GLY A 179 -0.08 -1.42 1.63
N TRP A 180 1.21 -1.77 1.63
CA TRP A 180 1.75 -3.05 2.11
C TRP A 180 1.19 -4.38 1.56
N THR A 181 0.33 -4.37 0.53
CA THR A 181 0.08 -5.57 -0.27
C THR A 181 1.14 -5.66 -1.34
N ALA A 182 2.39 -5.84 -0.88
CA ALA A 182 3.25 -6.74 -1.60
C ALA A 182 2.43 -8.03 -1.78
N TYR A 183 1.96 -8.30 -2.98
CA TYR A 183 1.75 -9.68 -3.36
C TYR A 183 3.17 -10.28 -3.38
N PRO A 184 3.53 -10.96 -2.29
CA PRO A 184 3.40 -12.39 -2.29
C PRO A 184 2.22 -12.72 -1.39
N PRO A 185 1.19 -13.40 -1.90
CA PRO A 185 0.52 -14.30 -0.98
C PRO A 185 1.62 -15.20 -0.44
N LEU A 186 1.54 -15.58 0.83
CA LEU A 186 2.38 -16.64 1.40
C LEU A 186 2.48 -17.87 0.47
N SER A 187 1.57 -18.04 -0.50
CA SER A 187 1.67 -18.94 -1.66
C SER A 187 3.00 -18.90 -2.43
N MET A 188 3.69 -17.77 -2.56
CA MET A 188 5.00 -17.69 -3.25
C MET A 188 6.12 -18.42 -2.48
N LEU A 189 5.97 -18.54 -1.16
CA LEU A 189 6.86 -19.30 -0.27
C LEU A 189 6.22 -20.63 0.20
N ARG A 190 4.93 -20.85 -0.08
CA ARG A 190 4.16 -22.02 0.39
C ARG A 190 4.62 -23.29 -0.34
N ASP A 191 4.81 -23.17 -1.65
CA ASP A 191 5.25 -24.25 -2.53
C ASP A 191 6.74 -24.05 -2.82
N ALA A 192 7.59 -24.52 -1.90
CA ALA A 192 9.05 -24.40 -2.00
C ALA A 192 9.64 -25.15 -3.22
N ASP A 193 8.84 -26.00 -3.86
CA ASP A 193 9.19 -26.78 -5.04
C ASP A 193 8.48 -26.29 -6.32
N ALA A 194 7.63 -25.27 -6.24
CA ALA A 194 7.05 -24.62 -7.40
C ALA A 194 7.98 -23.52 -7.95
N GLU A 195 8.01 -23.38 -9.27
CA GLU A 195 8.75 -22.30 -9.92
C GLU A 195 8.38 -20.94 -9.31
N PRO A 196 9.34 -20.02 -9.14
CA PRO A 196 9.04 -18.67 -8.68
C PRO A 196 8.02 -18.00 -9.58
N THR A 197 6.83 -17.75 -9.04
CA THR A 197 5.94 -16.76 -9.64
C THR A 197 6.63 -15.41 -9.51
N ASN A 198 6.81 -14.71 -10.63
CA ASN A 198 7.52 -13.44 -10.66
C ASN A 198 6.86 -12.45 -9.68
N PRO A 199 7.56 -11.98 -8.64
CA PRO A 199 7.01 -11.09 -7.64
C PRO A 199 6.76 -9.73 -8.29
N LYS A 200 5.70 -9.05 -7.86
CA LYS A 200 5.25 -7.82 -8.49
C LYS A 200 4.91 -6.79 -7.42
N VAL A 201 5.45 -5.59 -7.59
CA VAL A 201 5.01 -4.40 -6.90
C VAL A 201 3.94 -3.74 -7.75
N ILE A 202 2.76 -3.50 -7.18
CA ILE A 202 1.68 -2.82 -7.86
C ILE A 202 1.72 -1.36 -7.45
N VAL A 203 1.94 -0.48 -8.43
CA VAL A 203 1.78 0.96 -8.24
C VAL A 203 0.40 1.32 -8.79
N SER A 204 -0.41 1.99 -7.99
CA SER A 204 -1.77 2.37 -8.34
C SER A 204 -2.02 3.83 -8.06
N LYS A 205 -2.81 4.48 -8.91
CA LYS A 205 -3.21 5.87 -8.75
C LYS A 205 -4.68 6.04 -9.12
N GLN A 206 -5.33 6.93 -8.38
CA GLN A 206 -6.66 7.42 -8.71
C GLN A 206 -6.59 8.93 -8.90
N ILE A 207 -7.15 9.41 -10.01
CA ILE A 207 -7.28 10.83 -10.28
C ILE A 207 -8.75 11.15 -10.51
N THR A 208 -9.23 12.17 -9.82
CA THR A 208 -10.52 12.80 -10.09
C THR A 208 -10.26 14.16 -10.73
N VAL A 209 -10.81 14.39 -11.92
CA VAL A 209 -10.67 15.66 -12.65
C VAL A 209 -12.05 16.29 -12.84
N ARG A 210 -12.17 17.57 -12.49
CA ARG A 210 -13.35 18.40 -12.76
C ARG A 210 -13.07 19.32 -13.94
N TYR A 211 -13.95 19.32 -14.93
CA TYR A 211 -13.91 20.18 -16.10
C TYR A 211 -15.12 21.11 -16.10
N SER A 212 -14.91 22.41 -16.35
CA SER A 212 -16.01 23.34 -16.61
C SER A 212 -16.65 23.05 -17.96
N LEU A 213 -17.94 23.36 -18.05
CA LEU A 213 -18.71 23.29 -19.28
C LEU A 213 -18.96 24.69 -19.86
N LYS A 214 -19.06 24.75 -21.18
CA LYS A 214 -19.54 25.89 -21.98
C LYS A 214 -20.90 25.56 -22.60
#